data_AF-A0A7S1EDB1-F1
#
_entry.id   AF-A0A7S1EDB1-F1
#
_cell.length_a   1.000
_cell.length_b   1.000
_cell.length_c   1.000
_cell.angle_alpha   90.00
_cell.angle_beta   90.00
_cell.angle_gamma   90.00
#
_symmetry.space_group_name_H-M   'P 1'
#
loop_
_entity.id
_entity.type
_entity.pdbx_description
1 polymer ?
#
loop_
_entity_poly.entity_id
_entity_poly.type
_entity_poly.pdbx_seq_one_letter_code
_entity_poly.pdbx_strand_id
1 'polypeptide(L)'
;TDGRYNYAIGRVGDVGHDSIYRFDRDWGRPEQLFALGGDGAYGKGVTYDPTNRSLWVAMQVTNDLGTRKVFRDLALDGSVISQFVVRDSDGYGLAMDYADGTLW
;
A
#
# COMPACT_ATOMS: atom_id res chain seq x y z
N THR A 1 -1.51 8.56 -7.89
CA THR A 1 -0.61 9.74 -7.91
C THR A 1 -1.24 10.82 -7.05
N ASP A 2 -0.46 11.68 -6.40
CA ASP A 2 -0.96 12.84 -5.66
C ASP A 2 -0.96 14.15 -6.49
N GLY A 3 -0.73 14.04 -7.80
CA GLY A 3 -0.56 15.17 -8.72
C GLY A 3 0.88 15.68 -8.85
N ARG A 4 1.79 15.27 -7.95
CA ARG A 4 3.23 15.61 -7.98
C ARG A 4 4.12 14.38 -8.07
N TYR A 5 3.70 13.27 -7.49
CA TYR A 5 4.46 12.04 -7.37
C TYR A 5 3.64 10.81 -7.74
N ASN A 6 4.36 9.77 -8.17
CA ASN A 6 3.83 8.41 -8.29
C ASN A 6 4.28 7.59 -7.08
N TYR A 7 3.47 6.61 -6.71
CA TYR A 7 3.73 5.72 -5.57
C TYR A 7 3.69 4.29 -6.07
N ALA A 8 4.67 3.48 -5.66
CA ALA A 8 4.69 2.06 -6.01
C ALA A 8 5.30 1.22 -4.90
N ILE A 9 4.99 -0.06 -4.97
CA ILE A 9 5.54 -1.09 -4.10
C ILE A 9 6.77 -1.65 -4.80
N GLY A 10 7.94 -1.42 -4.19
CA GLY A 10 9.19 -2.02 -4.63
C GLY A 10 9.42 -3.33 -3.86
N ARG A 11 9.49 -4.44 -4.60
CA ARG A 11 9.80 -5.75 -4.02
C ARG A 11 11.30 -5.89 -3.84
N VAL A 12 11.74 -6.09 -2.60
CA VAL A 12 13.15 -6.34 -2.28
C VAL A 12 13.29 -7.81 -1.86
N GLY A 13 13.82 -8.64 -2.75
CA GLY A 13 14.05 -10.06 -2.50
C GLY A 13 12.78 -10.92 -2.46
N ASP A 14 12.91 -12.10 -1.84
CA ASP A 14 11.90 -13.16 -1.96
C ASP A 14 10.83 -13.15 -0.84
N VAL A 15 11.09 -12.51 0.31
CA VAL A 15 10.27 -12.66 1.52
C VAL A 15 10.06 -11.33 2.24
N GLY A 16 8.82 -10.91 2.49
CA GLY A 16 8.39 -10.00 3.58
C GLY A 16 9.03 -8.61 3.71
N HIS A 17 9.69 -8.09 2.68
CA HIS A 17 10.45 -6.83 2.73
C HIS A 17 10.09 -5.86 1.59
N ASP A 18 8.82 -5.86 1.18
CA ASP A 18 8.37 -4.86 0.22
C ASP A 18 8.56 -3.46 0.82
N SER A 19 8.75 -2.44 -0.01
CA SER A 19 8.87 -1.06 0.46
C SER A 19 8.01 -0.14 -0.40
N ILE A 20 7.50 0.92 0.21
CA ILE A 20 6.84 1.99 -0.52
C ILE A 20 7.89 2.94 -1.05
N TYR A 21 7.80 3.21 -2.34
CA TYR A 21 8.62 4.19 -3.03
C TYR A 21 7.75 5.31 -3.57
N ARG A 22 8.32 6.51 -3.54
CA ARG A 22 7.85 7.70 -4.23
C ARG A 22 8.73 7.95 -5.45
N PHE A 23 8.13 8.44 -6.52
CA PHE A 23 8.80 8.79 -7.77
C PHE A 23 8.30 10.14 -8.26
N ASP A 24 9.11 10.83 -9.05
CA ASP A 24 8.64 11.96 -9.86
C ASP A 24 7.54 11.49 -10.85
N ARG A 25 6.79 12.44 -11.43
CA ARG A 25 5.66 12.12 -12.32
C ARG A 25 6.04 11.28 -13.54
N ASP A 26 7.29 11.38 -13.97
CA ASP A 26 7.88 10.62 -15.07
C ASP A 26 8.43 9.25 -14.63
N TRP A 27 8.14 8.82 -13.40
CA TRP A 27 8.68 7.62 -12.75
C TRP A 27 10.20 7.68 -12.52
N GLY A 28 10.81 8.86 -12.63
CA GLY A 28 12.20 9.09 -12.27
C GLY A 28 12.41 9.23 -10.76
N ARG A 29 13.69 9.25 -10.36
CA ARG A 29 14.16 9.55 -8.99
C ARG A 29 13.41 8.75 -7.89
N PRO A 30 13.57 7.41 -7.84
CA PRO A 30 13.00 6.62 -6.77
C PRO A 30 13.51 7.07 -5.40
N GLU A 31 12.59 7.29 -4.46
CA GLU A 31 12.87 7.54 -3.06
C GLU A 31 12.05 6.56 -2.21
N GLN A 32 12.74 5.76 -1.41
CA GLN A 32 12.07 4.88 -0.45
C GLN A 32 11.47 5.73 0.68
N LEU A 33 10.17 5.57 0.93
CA LEU A 33 9.51 6.23 2.06
C LEU A 33 9.63 5.39 3.33
N PHE A 34 9.24 4.12 3.25
CA PHE A 34 9.27 3.18 4.37
C PHE A 34 9.22 1.74 3.87
N ALA A 35 9.63 0.81 4.73
CA ALA A 35 9.47 -0.62 4.51
C ALA A 35 8.09 -1.09 4.95
N LEU A 36 7.46 -1.94 4.14
CA LEU A 36 6.31 -2.74 4.49
C LEU A 36 6.82 -4.02 5.15
N GLY A 37 6.74 -4.11 6.48
CA GLY A 37 7.29 -5.28 7.18
C GLY A 37 7.04 -5.26 8.68
N GLY A 38 7.29 -6.42 9.30
CA GLY A 38 7.16 -6.65 10.74
C GLY A 38 6.18 -7.76 11.09
N ASP A 39 5.19 -8.03 10.24
CA ASP A 39 4.12 -9.00 10.52
C ASP A 39 3.87 -10.02 9.40
N GLY A 40 4.81 -10.15 8.45
CA GLY A 40 4.66 -11.04 7.29
C GLY A 40 3.83 -10.46 6.15
N ALA A 41 3.69 -9.12 6.09
CA ALA A 41 2.99 -8.41 5.03
C ALA A 41 3.78 -8.38 3.70
N TYR A 42 3.04 -8.60 2.61
CA TYR A 42 3.48 -8.44 1.22
C TYR A 42 2.54 -7.46 0.53
N GLY A 43 3.07 -6.35 0.03
CA GLY A 43 2.31 -5.37 -0.72
C GLY A 43 1.90 -5.91 -2.09
N LYS A 44 0.68 -5.60 -2.52
CA LYS A 44 0.10 -6.08 -3.79
C LYS A 44 -0.54 -4.99 -4.63
N GLY A 45 -1.02 -3.91 -4.01
CA GLY A 45 -1.58 -2.75 -4.68
C GLY A 45 -1.47 -1.52 -3.79
N VAL A 46 -1.33 -0.34 -4.39
CA VAL A 46 -1.23 0.93 -3.68
C VAL A 46 -2.02 2.01 -4.42
N THR A 47 -2.75 2.83 -3.67
CA THR A 47 -3.37 4.06 -4.18
C THR A 47 -3.21 5.18 -3.16
N TYR A 48 -3.19 6.42 -3.64
CA TYR A 48 -3.06 7.61 -2.80
C TYR A 48 -4.44 8.12 -2.41
N ASP A 49 -4.61 8.47 -1.14
CA ASP A 49 -5.81 9.11 -0.61
C ASP A 49 -5.54 10.62 -0.40
N PRO A 50 -6.18 11.51 -1.17
CA PRO A 50 -5.99 12.94 -1.02
C PRO A 50 -6.67 13.53 0.22
N THR A 51 -7.63 12.83 0.83
CA THR A 51 -8.44 13.37 1.94
C THR A 51 -7.63 13.55 3.22
N ASN A 52 -6.69 12.64 3.46
CA ASN A 52 -5.83 12.60 4.65
C ASN A 52 -4.32 12.49 4.29
N ARG A 53 -3.98 12.56 3.00
CA ARG A 53 -2.60 12.50 2.47
C ARG A 53 -1.89 11.20 2.87
N SER A 54 -2.55 10.09 2.60
CA SER A 54 -2.09 8.76 2.96
C SER A 54 -2.03 7.82 1.75
N LEU A 55 -1.65 6.57 2.01
CA LEU A 55 -1.61 5.51 1.03
C LEU A 55 -2.46 4.33 1.51
N TRP A 56 -3.48 3.98 0.73
CA TRP A 56 -4.12 2.68 0.85
C TRP A 56 -3.24 1.62 0.20
N VAL A 57 -2.91 0.59 0.97
CA VAL A 57 -2.10 -0.54 0.51
C VAL A 57 -2.85 -1.84 0.72
N ALA A 58 -3.05 -2.57 -0.38
CA ALA A 58 -3.52 -3.96 -0.36
C ALA A 58 -2.34 -4.86 -0.05
N MET A 59 -2.50 -5.72 0.96
CA MET A 59 -1.45 -6.59 1.45
C MET A 59 -1.96 -8.03 1.61
N GLN A 60 -1.06 -8.98 1.36
CA GLN A 60 -1.18 -10.33 1.88
C GLN A 60 -0.35 -10.43 3.16
N VAL A 61 -0.95 -10.81 4.27
CA VAL A 61 -0.25 -11.06 5.54
C VAL A 61 -0.28 -12.54 5.82
N THR A 62 0.90 -13.17 5.93
CA THR A 62 1.04 -14.60 6.23
C THR A 62 1.81 -14.76 7.54
N ASN A 63 1.20 -15.43 8.51
CA ASN A 63 1.79 -15.76 9.81
C ASN A 63 1.26 -17.13 10.31
N ASP A 64 1.54 -17.48 11.56
CA ASP A 64 1.14 -18.75 12.18
C ASP A 64 -0.38 -18.98 12.22
N LEU A 65 -1.18 -17.93 12.09
CA LEU A 65 -2.64 -17.99 12.05
C LEU A 65 -3.19 -18.15 10.61
N GLY A 66 -2.31 -18.26 9.62
CA GLY A 66 -2.65 -18.42 8.22
C GLY A 66 -2.39 -17.18 7.37
N THR A 67 -2.95 -17.20 6.16
CA THR A 67 -2.83 -16.11 5.18
C THR A 67 -4.13 -15.33 5.10
N ARG A 68 -4.04 -14.00 5.18
CA ARG A 68 -5.19 -13.09 5.07
C ARG A 68 -4.88 -11.88 4.21
N LYS A 69 -5.92 -11.28 3.64
CA LYS A 69 -5.82 -10.00 2.92
C LYS A 69 -6.11 -8.85 3.86
N VAL A 70 -5.18 -7.92 3.95
CA VAL A 70 -5.28 -6.75 4.82
C VAL A 70 -5.15 -5.52 3.94
N PHE A 71 -6.06 -4.58 4.12
CA PHE A 71 -6.01 -3.28 3.48
C PHE A 71 -5.68 -2.28 4.58
N ARG A 72 -4.57 -1.56 4.40
CA ARG A 72 -4.09 -0.58 5.37
C ARG A 72 -4.10 0.80 4.76
N ASP A 73 -4.63 1.74 5.52
CA ASP A 73 -4.40 3.15 5.31
C ASP A 73 -3.13 3.53 6.06
N LEU A 74 -2.10 3.95 5.34
CA LEU A 74 -0.77 4.26 5.87
C LEU A 74 -0.44 5.73 5.66
N ALA A 75 -0.03 6.42 6.72
CA ALA A 75 0.60 7.73 6.56
C ALA A 75 1.92 7.60 5.76
N LEU A 76 2.43 8.72 5.24
CA LEU A 76 3.65 8.73 4.42
C LEU A 76 4.94 8.37 5.19
N ASP A 77 4.87 8.25 6.51
CA ASP A 77 5.95 7.72 7.36
C ASP A 77 5.81 6.22 7.66
N GLY A 78 4.76 5.57 7.14
CA GLY A 78 4.47 4.15 7.33
C GLY A 78 3.61 3.82 8.54
N SER A 79 3.19 4.81 9.34
CA SER A 79 2.28 4.57 10.46
C SER A 79 0.88 4.17 9.97
N VAL A 80 0.27 3.18 10.63
CA VAL A 80 -1.08 2.71 10.28
C VAL A 80 -2.13 3.68 10.85
N ILE A 81 -2.91 4.29 9.96
CA ILE A 81 -4.04 5.14 10.31
C ILE A 81 -5.27 4.27 10.57
N SER A 82 -5.57 3.36 9.65
CA SER A 82 -6.68 2.41 9.76
C SER A 82 -6.40 1.12 8.99
N GLN A 83 -7.16 0.05 9.26
CA GLN A 83 -7.08 -1.17 8.48
C GLN A 83 -8.37 -1.98 8.52
N PHE A 84 -8.57 -2.82 7.51
CA PHE A 84 -9.61 -3.85 7.50
C PHE A 84 -9.12 -5.14 6.84
N VAL A 85 -9.83 -6.24 7.11
CA VAL A 85 -9.53 -7.58 6.59
C VAL A 85 -10.68 -8.02 5.70
N VAL A 86 -10.38 -8.53 4.52
CA VAL A 86 -11.36 -9.15 3.62
C VAL A 86 -11.16 -10.67 3.66
N ARG A 87 -12.25 -11.42 3.88
CA ARG A 87 -12.22 -12.87 4.07
C ARG A 87 -12.32 -13.67 2.77
N ASP A 88 -13.04 -13.15 1.77
CA ASP A 88 -13.26 -13.79 0.47
C ASP A 88 -13.17 -12.76 -0.66
N SER A 89 -11.99 -12.61 -1.26
CA SER A 89 -11.91 -11.97 -2.58
C SER A 89 -10.65 -12.43 -3.30
N ASP A 90 -10.77 -12.75 -4.58
CA ASP A 90 -9.64 -12.96 -5.50
C ASP A 90 -9.21 -11.63 -6.10
N GLY A 91 -8.81 -10.67 -5.27
CA GLY A 91 -8.32 -9.37 -5.74
C GLY A 91 -7.30 -8.73 -4.82
N TYR A 92 -6.36 -8.01 -5.40
CA TYR A 92 -5.48 -7.06 -4.72
C TYR A 92 -5.46 -5.69 -5.43
N GLY A 93 -6.28 -5.54 -6.47
CA GLY A 93 -6.46 -4.26 -7.14
C GLY A 93 -7.09 -3.27 -6.17
N LEU A 94 -6.62 -2.04 -6.24
CA LEU A 94 -7.17 -0.91 -5.50
C LEU A 94 -7.24 0.29 -6.43
N ALA A 95 -8.34 1.03 -6.35
CA ALA A 95 -8.45 2.36 -6.94
C ALA A 95 -9.17 3.28 -5.96
N MET A 96 -8.69 4.51 -5.84
CA MET A 96 -9.38 5.54 -5.06
C MET A 96 -10.12 6.46 -6.04
N ASP A 97 -11.41 6.64 -5.84
CA ASP A 97 -12.19 7.65 -6.54
C ASP A 97 -12.05 8.99 -5.82
N TYR A 98 -11.46 9.98 -6.50
CA TYR A 98 -11.22 11.30 -5.93
C TYR A 98 -12.46 12.21 -5.98
N ALA A 99 -13.53 11.82 -6.67
CA ALA A 99 -14.77 12.58 -6.69
C ALA A 99 -15.52 12.46 -5.35
N ASP A 100 -15.47 11.28 -4.71
CA ASP A 100 -16.27 10.98 -3.52
C ASP A 100 -15.51 10.29 -2.38
N GLY A 101 -14.22 9.97 -2.56
CA GLY A 101 -13.39 9.31 -1.54
C GLY A 101 -13.68 7.82 -1.39
N THR A 102 -14.33 7.20 -2.37
CA THR A 102 -14.61 5.75 -2.35
C THR A 102 -13.37 4.95 -2.75
N LEU A 103 -13.02 3.97 -1.92
CA LEU A 103 -12.03 2.94 -2.24
C LEU A 103 -12.70 1.75 -2.95
N TRP A 104 -12.19 1.40 -4.13
CA TRP A 104 -12.60 0.27 -4.98
C TRP A 104 -11.56 -0.84 -4.99
#